data_AF-A0A2V8EMG2-F1
#
_entry.id   AF-A0A2V8EMG2-F1
#
_cell.length_a   1.000
_cell.length_b   1.000
_cell.length_c   1.000
_cell.angle_alpha   90.00
_cell.angle_beta   90.00
_cell.angle_gamma   90.00
#
_symmetry.space_group_name_H-M   'P 1'
#
loop_
_entity.id
_entity.type
_entity.pdbx_description
1 polymer ?
#
loop_
_entity_poly.entity_id
_entity_poly.type
_entity_poly.pdbx_seq_one_letter_code
_entity_poly.pdbx_strand_id
1 'polypeptide(L)'
;MRRAIAIALLVAAPVSAQTRRTPAKKPPPPPVTTTVAPDIICPTPLGVGVKTKLAFCEVMAGRDPAAGVLIAIPPHKGAATLTFDLHNLHTYSEEQVRARRAFARYTATIGVLTTDNTLLSRAVVQNEFRTAADLVDRVGGGAGPGGVKAVAPTGTEPVTIAIPESEAQASLLGEKLTVDRMDGSATYTQAGRPIAVVSNVMLEYTPAPPPKPKPTPKKRAR
;
A
#
# COMPACT_ATOMS: atom_id res chain seq x y z
N MET A 1 78.91 -47.07 -42.48
CA MET A 1 78.61 -46.31 -41.25
C MET A 1 77.50 -45.30 -41.56
N ARG A 2 76.65 -45.00 -40.57
CA ARG A 2 75.46 -44.10 -40.55
C ARG A 2 74.11 -44.82 -40.68
N ARG A 3 73.50 -45.01 -39.50
CA ARG A 3 72.12 -45.44 -39.21
C ARG A 3 71.19 -44.23 -39.17
N ALA A 4 69.93 -44.39 -39.58
CA ALA A 4 68.76 -43.61 -39.15
C ALA A 4 67.52 -44.45 -39.52
N ILE A 5 66.97 -45.29 -38.63
CA ILE A 5 65.96 -45.04 -37.58
C ILE A 5 64.74 -44.26 -38.12
N ALA A 6 63.68 -45.01 -38.47
CA ALA A 6 62.34 -44.50 -38.74
C ALA A 6 61.52 -44.51 -37.43
N ILE A 7 60.94 -43.36 -37.08
CA ILE A 7 60.11 -43.14 -35.90
C ILE A 7 58.64 -43.33 -36.30
N ALA A 8 57.96 -44.30 -35.67
CA ALA A 8 56.52 -44.51 -35.81
C ALA A 8 55.75 -43.55 -34.89
N LEU A 9 54.87 -42.72 -35.46
CA LEU A 9 53.94 -41.85 -34.73
C LEU A 9 52.72 -42.66 -34.26
N LEU A 10 52.56 -42.78 -32.94
CA LEU A 10 51.35 -43.27 -32.28
C LEU A 10 50.40 -42.09 -32.01
N VAL A 11 49.19 -42.15 -32.58
CA VAL A 11 48.12 -41.18 -32.37
C VAL A 11 47.31 -41.59 -31.13
N ALA A 12 47.34 -40.79 -30.07
CA ALA A 12 46.48 -40.96 -28.90
C ALA A 12 45.23 -40.07 -29.05
N ALA A 13 44.05 -40.68 -29.16
CA ALA A 13 42.77 -39.96 -29.13
C ALA A 13 42.34 -39.70 -27.67
N PRO A 14 41.86 -38.50 -27.31
CA PRO A 14 41.30 -38.27 -25.99
C PRO A 14 39.88 -38.86 -25.91
N VAL A 15 39.69 -39.78 -24.96
CA VAL A 15 38.38 -40.30 -24.55
C VAL A 15 37.63 -39.15 -23.84
N SER A 16 36.73 -38.49 -24.55
CA SER A 16 35.80 -37.54 -23.93
C SER A 16 34.74 -38.31 -23.16
N ALA A 17 34.86 -38.34 -21.83
CA ALA A 17 33.82 -38.82 -20.93
C ALA A 17 32.57 -37.94 -21.04
N GLN A 18 31.51 -38.44 -21.69
CA GLN A 18 30.21 -37.77 -21.73
C GLN A 18 29.50 -37.90 -20.37
N THR A 19 29.71 -36.93 -19.48
CA THR A 19 28.78 -36.67 -18.36
C THR A 19 27.44 -36.20 -18.94
N ARG A 20 26.42 -37.08 -18.93
CA ARG A 20 25.02 -36.71 -19.21
C ARG A 20 24.59 -35.64 -18.19
N ARG A 21 24.55 -34.37 -18.62
CA ARG A 21 23.84 -33.32 -17.88
C ARG A 21 22.37 -33.68 -17.81
N THR A 22 21.83 -33.78 -16.60
CA THR A 22 20.40 -33.88 -16.37
C THR A 22 19.69 -32.67 -16.99
N PRO A 23 18.56 -32.87 -17.69
CA PRO A 23 17.80 -31.75 -18.25
C PRO A 23 17.42 -30.78 -17.14
N ALA A 24 17.64 -29.49 -17.37
CA ALA A 24 17.20 -28.44 -16.46
C ALA A 24 15.67 -28.57 -16.27
N LYS A 25 15.22 -28.78 -15.04
CA LYS A 25 13.78 -28.77 -14.72
C LYS A 25 13.23 -27.39 -15.10
N LYS A 26 12.14 -27.37 -15.86
CA LYS A 26 11.41 -26.12 -16.18
C LYS A 26 11.11 -25.37 -14.87
N PRO A 27 11.32 -24.05 -14.82
CA PRO A 27 10.97 -23.27 -13.66
C PRO A 27 9.45 -23.40 -13.39
N PRO A 28 9.04 -23.45 -12.11
CA PRO A 28 7.64 -23.53 -11.76
C PRO A 28 6.88 -22.31 -12.32
N PRO A 29 5.61 -22.49 -12.73
CA PRO A 29 4.78 -21.38 -13.17
C PRO A 29 4.64 -20.33 -12.06
N PRO A 30 4.49 -19.03 -12.42
CA PRO A 30 4.34 -17.97 -11.44
C PRO A 30 3.08 -18.21 -10.59
N PRO A 31 3.13 -17.87 -9.28
CA PRO A 31 1.96 -17.98 -8.41
C PRO A 31 0.82 -17.10 -8.95
N VAL A 32 -0.42 -17.61 -8.83
CA VAL A 32 -1.62 -16.87 -9.21
C VAL A 32 -1.90 -15.80 -8.15
N THR A 33 -1.85 -14.53 -8.54
CA THR A 33 -2.21 -13.41 -7.67
C THR A 33 -3.69 -13.05 -7.84
N THR A 34 -4.25 -12.43 -6.81
CA THR A 34 -5.64 -11.95 -6.75
C THR A 34 -5.64 -10.54 -6.21
N THR A 35 -6.38 -9.65 -6.88
CA THR A 35 -6.54 -8.25 -6.47
C THR A 35 -7.96 -8.01 -5.97
N VAL A 36 -8.11 -7.43 -4.79
CA VAL A 36 -9.40 -7.13 -4.16
C VAL A 36 -9.40 -5.75 -3.51
N ALA A 37 -10.58 -5.17 -3.32
CA ALA A 37 -10.77 -4.13 -2.32
C ALA A 37 -10.90 -4.82 -0.95
N PRO A 38 -9.98 -4.61 -0.01
CA PRO A 38 -10.02 -5.27 1.29
C PRO A 38 -11.13 -4.70 2.18
N ASP A 39 -11.49 -5.44 3.24
CA ASP A 39 -12.34 -4.90 4.30
C ASP A 39 -11.55 -3.85 5.10
N ILE A 40 -12.15 -2.66 5.26
CA ILE A 40 -11.53 -1.50 5.91
C ILE A 40 -12.40 -1.05 7.06
N ILE A 41 -11.80 -0.97 8.26
CA ILE A 41 -12.39 -0.28 9.39
C ILE A 41 -11.85 1.15 9.38
N CYS A 42 -12.73 2.10 9.09
CA CYS A 42 -12.43 3.52 9.08
C CYS A 42 -13.01 4.17 10.35
N PRO A 43 -12.18 4.53 11.36
CA PRO A 43 -12.68 5.12 12.60
C PRO A 43 -13.34 6.49 12.38
N THR A 44 -12.82 7.26 11.42
CA THR A 44 -13.31 8.61 11.11
C THR A 44 -13.60 8.73 9.61
N PRO A 45 -14.80 8.31 9.15
CA PRO A 45 -15.18 8.44 7.75
C PRO A 45 -15.34 9.92 7.37
N LEU A 46 -14.58 10.38 6.38
CA LEU A 46 -14.80 11.71 5.80
C LEU A 46 -16.10 11.72 5.00
N GLY A 47 -16.31 10.67 4.19
CA GLY A 47 -17.52 10.45 3.40
C GLY A 47 -17.20 9.93 2.00
N VAL A 48 -18.18 10.03 1.09
CA VAL A 48 -18.04 9.59 -0.30
C VAL A 48 -17.89 10.79 -1.23
N GLY A 49 -16.93 10.70 -2.15
CA GLY A 49 -16.72 11.70 -3.20
C GLY A 49 -17.94 11.86 -4.11
N VAL A 50 -18.35 13.09 -4.37
CA VAL A 50 -19.50 13.38 -5.23
C VAL A 50 -19.20 13.00 -6.68
N LYS A 51 -17.97 13.25 -7.16
CA LYS A 51 -17.57 12.96 -8.54
C LYS A 51 -16.96 11.57 -8.68
N THR A 52 -15.95 11.27 -7.88
CA THR A 52 -15.15 10.05 -7.94
C THR A 52 -15.89 8.82 -7.42
N LYS A 53 -16.90 9.01 -6.56
CA LYS A 53 -17.61 7.93 -5.84
C LYS A 53 -16.71 7.10 -4.92
N LEU A 54 -15.47 7.55 -4.68
CA LEU A 54 -14.56 6.89 -3.75
C LEU A 54 -14.97 7.19 -2.31
N ALA A 55 -14.80 6.20 -1.44
CA ALA A 55 -14.88 6.40 0.00
C ALA A 55 -13.55 6.99 0.50
N PHE A 56 -13.65 8.03 1.32
CA PHE A 56 -12.53 8.73 1.92
C PHE A 56 -12.54 8.51 3.44
N CYS A 57 -11.39 8.11 3.99
CA CYS A 57 -11.18 7.93 5.42
C CYS A 57 -10.12 8.88 5.95
N GLU A 58 -10.39 9.57 7.06
CA GLU A 58 -9.38 10.40 7.71
C GLU A 58 -8.38 9.52 8.47
N VAL A 59 -7.10 9.82 8.29
CA VAL A 59 -6.01 9.20 9.04
C VAL A 59 -5.66 10.11 10.20
N MET A 60 -5.97 9.66 11.41
CA MET A 60 -5.83 10.43 12.64
C MET A 60 -4.41 10.32 13.20
N ALA A 61 -3.90 11.41 13.78
CA ALA A 61 -2.67 11.38 14.54
C ALA A 61 -2.82 10.46 15.77
N GLY A 62 -1.85 9.59 16.01
CA GLY A 62 -1.90 8.65 17.11
C GLY A 62 -0.63 7.81 17.25
N ARG A 63 -0.62 6.96 18.29
CA ARG A 63 0.45 5.99 18.55
C ARG A 63 -0.05 4.56 18.73
N ASP A 64 -1.37 4.38 18.77
CA ASP A 64 -2.02 3.09 18.93
C ASP A 64 -2.52 2.60 17.57
N PRO A 65 -1.91 1.56 16.97
CA PRO A 65 -2.33 1.01 15.69
C PRO A 65 -3.81 0.63 15.67
N ALA A 66 -4.40 0.20 16.78
CA ALA A 66 -5.81 -0.18 16.84
C ALA A 66 -6.77 1.00 16.61
N ALA A 67 -6.29 2.23 16.85
CA ALA A 67 -7.05 3.46 16.60
C ALA A 67 -6.88 4.03 15.17
N GLY A 68 -6.04 3.41 14.35
CA GLY A 68 -5.80 3.81 12.96
C GLY A 68 -6.86 3.31 11.98
N VAL A 69 -6.62 3.56 10.69
CA VAL A 69 -7.42 2.94 9.62
C VAL A 69 -6.96 1.49 9.47
N LEU A 70 -7.81 0.53 9.80
CA LEU A 70 -7.45 -0.89 9.81
C LEU A 70 -7.85 -1.56 8.50
N ILE A 71 -6.91 -2.26 7.90
CA ILE A 71 -7.08 -2.95 6.62
C ILE A 71 -6.88 -4.44 6.87
N ALA A 72 -7.93 -5.23 6.67
CA ALA A 72 -7.87 -6.68 6.84
C ALA A 72 -7.15 -7.34 5.66
N ILE A 73 -6.27 -8.29 5.97
CA ILE A 73 -5.47 -8.99 4.98
C ILE A 73 -5.86 -10.47 5.04
N PRO A 74 -6.47 -11.01 3.96
CA PRO A 74 -6.82 -12.42 3.92
C PRO A 74 -5.60 -13.34 4.07
N PRO A 75 -5.81 -14.60 4.49
CA PRO A 75 -4.74 -15.60 4.50
C PRO A 75 -4.07 -15.70 3.12
N HIS A 76 -2.77 -15.43 3.08
CA HIS A 76 -2.00 -15.34 1.86
C HIS A 76 -0.66 -16.08 1.99
N LYS A 77 0.04 -16.22 0.86
CA LYS A 77 1.38 -16.77 0.77
C LYS A 77 2.34 -15.73 0.23
N GLY A 78 3.54 -15.66 0.79
CA GLY A 78 4.49 -14.60 0.48
C GLY A 78 3.98 -13.24 0.92
N ALA A 79 4.65 -12.17 0.47
CA ALA A 79 4.18 -10.82 0.76
C ALA A 79 2.94 -10.47 -0.07
N ALA A 80 1.99 -9.78 0.55
CA ALA A 80 0.91 -9.09 -0.16
C ALA A 80 1.36 -7.66 -0.54
N THR A 81 0.74 -7.10 -1.57
CA THR A 81 0.94 -5.71 -2.00
C THR A 81 -0.29 -4.90 -1.65
N LEU A 82 -0.16 -3.99 -0.70
CA LEU A 82 -1.18 -3.01 -0.34
C LEU A 82 -0.95 -1.73 -1.15
N THR A 83 -1.97 -1.24 -1.84
CA THR A 83 -1.96 0.07 -2.49
C THR A 83 -3.11 0.94 -2.03
N PHE A 84 -2.91 2.25 -2.05
CA PHE A 84 -3.94 3.25 -1.76
C PHE A 84 -3.52 4.63 -2.26
N ASP A 85 -4.48 5.53 -2.39
CA ASP A 85 -4.23 6.94 -2.68
C ASP A 85 -4.19 7.74 -1.38
N LEU A 86 -3.10 8.48 -1.16
CA LEU A 86 -2.90 9.37 -0.03
C LEU A 86 -3.15 10.82 -0.44
N HIS A 87 -3.94 11.55 0.34
CA HIS A 87 -4.33 12.92 0.08
C HIS A 87 -4.10 13.81 1.31
N ASN A 88 -3.90 15.11 1.06
CA ASN A 88 -4.01 16.12 2.09
C ASN A 88 -5.46 16.55 2.27
N LEU A 89 -5.74 17.21 3.41
CA LEU A 89 -7.07 17.67 3.80
C LEU A 89 -7.15 19.20 3.69
N HIS A 90 -8.11 19.72 2.95
CA HIS A 90 -8.34 21.16 2.80
C HIS A 90 -9.74 21.56 3.26
N THR A 91 -9.84 22.61 4.08
CA THR A 91 -11.12 23.26 4.39
C THR A 91 -11.41 24.34 3.35
N TYR A 92 -12.30 24.03 2.42
CA TYR A 92 -12.65 24.85 1.28
C TYR A 92 -13.54 26.05 1.65
N SER A 93 -13.17 27.23 1.15
CA SER A 93 -13.97 28.46 1.22
C SER A 93 -13.95 29.21 -0.10
N GLU A 94 -15.13 29.35 -0.74
CA GLU A 94 -15.31 30.15 -1.97
C GLU A 94 -14.85 31.60 -1.77
N GLU A 95 -15.11 32.17 -0.60
CA GLU A 95 -14.75 33.55 -0.28
C GLU A 95 -13.23 33.72 -0.25
N GLN A 96 -12.51 32.80 0.42
CA GLN A 96 -11.05 32.86 0.47
C GLN A 96 -10.42 32.64 -0.91
N VAL A 97 -10.99 31.78 -1.74
CA VAL A 97 -10.51 31.55 -3.12
C VAL A 97 -10.70 32.82 -3.95
N ARG A 98 -11.88 33.44 -3.91
CA ARG A 98 -12.17 34.70 -4.61
C ARG A 98 -11.27 35.84 -4.15
N ALA A 99 -10.99 35.90 -2.85
CA ALA A 99 -10.08 36.88 -2.25
C ALA A 99 -8.60 36.57 -2.49
N ARG A 100 -8.24 35.47 -3.17
CA ARG A 100 -6.86 35.00 -3.38
C ARG A 100 -6.07 34.80 -2.08
N ARG A 101 -6.76 34.39 -1.01
CA ARG A 101 -6.19 34.09 0.32
C ARG A 101 -6.27 32.61 0.70
N ALA A 102 -6.80 31.76 -0.17
CA ALA A 102 -6.96 30.34 0.12
C ALA A 102 -5.68 29.50 -0.03
N PHE A 103 -4.57 30.11 -0.46
CA PHE A 103 -3.31 29.38 -0.66
C PHE A 103 -2.90 28.63 0.60
N ALA A 104 -2.62 27.34 0.45
CA ALA A 104 -2.01 26.53 1.48
C ALA A 104 -1.17 25.42 0.86
N ARG A 105 0.04 25.22 1.35
CA ARG A 105 0.87 24.05 1.06
C ARG A 105 0.75 23.08 2.23
N TYR A 106 0.45 21.82 1.92
CA TYR A 106 0.31 20.76 2.90
C TYR A 106 1.41 19.73 2.70
N THR A 107 1.98 19.24 3.79
CA THR A 107 2.84 18.04 3.81
C THR A 107 2.35 17.14 4.93
N ALA A 108 1.69 16.04 4.58
CA ALA A 108 1.25 15.03 5.54
C ALA A 108 2.20 13.82 5.50
N THR A 109 2.44 13.24 6.67
CA THR A 109 3.23 12.03 6.86
C THR A 109 2.42 11.04 7.68
N ILE A 110 2.31 9.81 7.17
CA ILE A 110 1.63 8.70 7.86
C ILE A 110 2.58 7.50 7.99
N GLY A 111 2.38 6.72 9.04
CA GLY A 111 2.98 5.40 9.20
C GLY A 111 2.00 4.31 8.80
N VAL A 112 2.53 3.25 8.21
CA VAL A 112 1.81 1.99 7.99
C VAL A 112 2.43 0.95 8.90
N LEU A 113 1.63 0.42 9.82
CA LEU A 113 2.09 -0.39 10.93
C LEU A 113 1.37 -1.74 10.97
N THR A 114 2.04 -2.72 11.57
CA THR A 114 1.43 -3.96 12.05
C THR A 114 0.61 -3.70 13.32
N THR A 115 -0.14 -4.71 13.75
CA THR A 115 -0.94 -4.65 14.98
C THR A 115 -0.09 -4.53 16.26
N ASP A 116 1.15 -5.03 16.25
CA ASP A 116 2.09 -4.92 17.35
C ASP A 116 2.91 -3.62 17.34
N ASN A 117 2.50 -2.62 16.53
CA ASN A 117 3.12 -1.31 16.40
C ASN A 117 4.50 -1.32 15.71
N THR A 118 4.80 -2.37 14.93
CA THR A 118 5.98 -2.40 14.06
C THR A 118 5.71 -1.58 12.81
N LEU A 119 6.60 -0.62 12.50
CA LEU A 119 6.50 0.19 11.29
C LEU A 119 6.91 -0.63 10.05
N LEU A 120 5.99 -0.79 9.10
CA LEU A 120 6.25 -1.40 7.81
C LEU A 120 6.81 -0.38 6.81
N SER A 121 6.17 0.81 6.73
CA SER A 121 6.58 1.87 5.83
C SER A 121 6.06 3.23 6.28
N ARG A 122 6.64 4.30 5.74
CA ARG A 122 6.18 5.68 5.90
C ARG A 122 5.81 6.25 4.54
N ALA A 123 4.65 6.88 4.45
CA ALA A 123 4.18 7.55 3.25
C ALA A 123 4.03 9.06 3.49
N VAL A 124 4.29 9.85 2.45
CA VAL A 124 4.24 11.31 2.50
C VAL A 124 3.50 11.83 1.29
N VAL A 125 2.57 12.76 1.49
CA VAL A 125 1.95 13.51 0.39
C VAL A 125 2.21 15.00 0.59
N GLN A 126 2.64 15.66 -0.48
CA GLN A 126 2.83 17.10 -0.49
C GLN A 126 2.16 17.70 -1.71
N ASN A 127 1.31 18.70 -1.49
CA ASN A 127 0.70 19.47 -2.56
C ASN A 127 0.32 20.87 -2.10
N GLU A 128 -0.08 21.68 -3.06
CA GLU A 128 -0.62 23.00 -2.81
C GLU A 128 -2.11 23.02 -3.16
N PHE A 129 -2.85 23.81 -2.40
CA PHE A 129 -4.19 24.25 -2.74
C PHE A 129 -4.12 25.73 -3.09
N ARG A 130 -4.67 26.10 -4.25
CA ARG A 130 -4.75 27.48 -4.75
C ARG A 130 -6.18 27.83 -5.12
N THR A 131 -6.91 26.88 -5.70
CA THR A 131 -8.26 27.05 -6.23
C THR A 131 -9.10 25.80 -6.04
N ALA A 132 -10.41 25.90 -6.29
CA ALA A 132 -11.32 24.76 -6.26
C ALA A 132 -10.92 23.60 -7.18
N ALA A 133 -10.13 23.87 -8.24
CA ALA A 133 -9.65 22.85 -9.17
C ALA A 133 -8.58 21.93 -8.56
N ASP A 134 -7.95 22.34 -7.45
CA ASP A 134 -6.94 21.53 -6.74
C ASP A 134 -7.58 20.51 -5.79
N LEU A 135 -8.90 20.53 -5.64
CA LEU A 135 -9.64 19.48 -4.92
C LEU A 135 -9.69 18.22 -5.77
N VAL A 136 -9.38 17.09 -5.15
CA VAL A 136 -9.57 15.77 -5.77
C VAL A 136 -11.06 15.50 -5.95
N ASP A 137 -11.86 15.82 -4.93
CA ASP A 137 -13.32 15.73 -4.98
C ASP A 137 -13.96 16.68 -3.96
N ARG A 138 -15.26 16.90 -4.09
CA ARG A 138 -16.11 17.37 -3.01
C ARG A 138 -16.70 16.15 -2.31
N VAL A 139 -16.68 16.12 -0.98
CA VAL A 139 -17.24 15.01 -0.22
C VAL A 139 -18.68 15.30 0.16
N GLY A 140 -19.58 14.36 -0.05
CA GLY A 140 -21.00 14.49 0.31
C GLY A 140 -21.25 14.41 1.83
N GLY A 141 -22.51 14.60 2.22
CA GLY A 141 -22.95 14.49 3.62
C GLY A 141 -22.60 15.70 4.48
N GLY A 142 -22.47 16.88 3.89
CA GLY A 142 -22.26 18.14 4.59
C GLY A 142 -23.45 19.09 4.50
N ALA A 143 -23.41 20.17 5.28
CA ALA A 143 -24.44 21.21 5.32
C ALA A 143 -24.23 22.32 4.27
N GLY A 144 -23.19 22.24 3.44
CA GLY A 144 -22.90 23.25 2.42
C GLY A 144 -23.80 23.14 1.17
N PRO A 145 -23.74 24.11 0.26
CA PRO A 145 -24.47 24.07 -1.01
C PRO A 145 -24.19 22.77 -1.78
N GLY A 146 -25.24 22.07 -2.22
CA GLY A 146 -25.11 20.77 -2.87
C GLY A 146 -24.88 19.59 -1.91
N GLY A 147 -25.07 19.78 -0.60
CA GLY A 147 -24.95 18.73 0.40
C GLY A 147 -23.51 18.26 0.64
N VAL A 148 -22.54 19.11 0.33
CA VAL A 148 -21.11 18.79 0.44
C VAL A 148 -20.50 19.33 1.72
N LYS A 149 -19.48 18.64 2.22
CA LYS A 149 -18.66 19.06 3.36
C LYS A 149 -17.76 20.23 2.95
N ALA A 150 -17.41 21.03 3.95
CA ALA A 150 -16.41 22.09 3.81
C ALA A 150 -15.00 21.49 3.66
N VAL A 151 -14.77 20.33 4.26
CA VAL A 151 -13.50 19.61 4.19
C VAL A 151 -13.48 18.69 2.97
N ALA A 152 -12.37 18.71 2.22
CA ALA A 152 -12.20 17.96 0.98
C ALA A 152 -10.75 17.48 0.79
N PRO A 153 -10.54 16.33 0.12
CA PRO A 153 -9.21 15.85 -0.24
C PRO A 153 -8.57 16.73 -1.33
N THR A 154 -7.26 16.94 -1.23
CA THR A 154 -6.43 17.64 -2.21
C THR A 154 -5.09 16.94 -2.38
N GLY A 155 -4.54 16.96 -3.59
CA GLY A 155 -3.37 16.16 -3.96
C GLY A 155 -3.65 14.66 -3.96
N THR A 156 -2.90 13.91 -4.74
CA THR A 156 -2.99 12.44 -4.77
C THR A 156 -1.59 11.89 -4.91
N GLU A 157 -1.16 11.13 -3.90
CA GLU A 157 0.07 10.35 -3.93
C GLU A 157 -0.28 8.86 -3.88
N PRO A 158 -0.02 8.08 -4.94
CA PRO A 158 -0.24 6.64 -4.94
C PRO A 158 0.84 5.95 -4.08
N VAL A 159 0.40 5.18 -3.09
CA VAL A 159 1.28 4.47 -2.17
C VAL A 159 1.22 2.98 -2.45
N THR A 160 2.39 2.32 -2.45
CA THR A 160 2.52 0.86 -2.60
C THR A 160 3.39 0.31 -1.47
N ILE A 161 2.92 -0.69 -0.75
CA ILE A 161 3.60 -1.26 0.42
C ILE A 161 3.51 -2.78 0.38
N ALA A 162 4.65 -3.44 0.63
CA ALA A 162 4.70 -4.87 0.84
C ALA A 162 4.30 -5.19 2.29
N ILE A 163 3.29 -6.05 2.44
CA ILE A 163 2.85 -6.58 3.73
C ILE A 163 3.40 -8.00 3.89
N PRO A 164 4.16 -8.29 4.97
CA PRO A 164 4.69 -9.63 5.22
C PRO A 164 3.59 -10.69 5.39
N GLU A 165 3.91 -11.95 5.04
CA GLU A 165 2.99 -13.10 5.13
C GLU A 165 2.42 -13.32 6.55
N SER A 166 3.16 -12.92 7.59
CA SER A 166 2.74 -13.03 8.98
C SER A 166 1.59 -12.10 9.38
N GLU A 167 1.35 -11.05 8.59
CA GLU A 167 0.44 -9.98 8.98
C GLU A 167 -0.97 -10.24 8.45
N ALA A 168 -1.93 -10.30 9.36
CA ALA A 168 -3.36 -10.41 9.03
C ALA A 168 -4.05 -9.04 8.93
N GLN A 169 -3.36 -7.96 9.28
CA GLN A 169 -3.91 -6.61 9.31
C GLN A 169 -2.79 -5.57 9.20
N ALA A 170 -3.07 -4.50 8.47
CA ALA A 170 -2.26 -3.28 8.49
C ALA A 170 -3.06 -2.12 9.09
N SER A 171 -2.36 -1.19 9.74
CA SER A 171 -2.93 0.03 10.31
C SER A 171 -2.28 1.27 9.74
N LEU A 172 -3.09 2.24 9.30
CA LEU A 172 -2.60 3.54 8.86
C LEU A 172 -2.78 4.57 9.98
N LEU A 173 -1.68 5.20 10.42
CA LEU A 173 -1.67 6.21 11.47
C LEU A 173 -1.01 7.50 11.03
N GLY A 174 -1.57 8.62 11.46
CA GLY A 174 -1.01 9.94 11.20
C GLY A 174 0.18 10.22 12.10
N GLU A 175 1.27 10.73 11.53
CA GLU A 175 2.45 11.12 12.30
C GLU A 175 2.56 12.64 12.41
N LYS A 176 2.48 13.33 11.27
CA LYS A 176 2.76 14.76 11.19
C LYS A 176 2.04 15.40 10.01
N LEU A 177 1.48 16.59 10.24
CA LEU A 177 0.98 17.48 9.20
C LEU A 177 1.66 18.84 9.34
N THR A 178 2.32 19.29 8.27
CA THR A 178 2.78 20.69 8.14
C THR A 178 1.84 21.42 7.19
N VAL A 179 1.45 22.64 7.57
CA VAL A 179 0.64 23.51 6.71
C VAL A 179 1.29 24.88 6.64
N ASP A 180 1.70 25.28 5.44
CA ASP A 180 2.21 26.62 5.16
C ASP A 180 1.12 27.44 4.48
N ARG A 181 0.76 28.58 5.08
CA ARG A 181 -0.20 29.54 4.55
C ARG A 181 0.46 30.91 4.45
N MET A 182 -0.26 31.87 3.85
CA MET A 182 0.22 33.25 3.72
C MET A 182 0.44 33.94 5.07
N ASP A 183 -0.31 33.55 6.10
CA ASP A 183 -0.26 34.08 7.46
C ASP A 183 0.73 33.33 8.37
N GLY A 184 1.34 32.24 7.89
CA GLY A 184 2.39 31.52 8.58
C GLY A 184 2.33 30.00 8.40
N SER A 185 3.22 29.31 9.11
CA SER A 185 3.34 27.85 9.09
C SER A 185 2.86 27.25 10.41
N ALA A 186 2.18 26.10 10.33
CA ALA A 186 1.74 25.32 11.48
C ALA A 186 2.17 23.85 11.32
N THR A 187 2.47 23.20 12.44
CA THR A 187 2.78 21.76 12.49
C THR A 187 1.89 21.08 13.52
N TYR A 188 1.31 19.94 13.14
CA TYR A 188 0.40 19.16 13.96
C TYR A 188 0.90 17.73 14.10
N THR A 189 1.04 17.28 15.34
CA THR A 189 1.40 15.90 15.73
C THR A 189 0.57 15.40 16.92
N GLN A 190 -0.35 16.24 17.43
CA GLN A 190 -1.19 15.93 18.59
C GLN A 190 -2.24 14.88 18.21
N ALA A 191 -2.42 13.88 19.08
CA ALA A 191 -3.40 12.83 18.88
C ALA A 191 -4.82 13.38 18.69
N GLY A 192 -5.63 12.67 17.91
CA GLY A 192 -7.02 13.06 17.64
C GLY A 192 -7.19 14.20 16.63
N ARG A 193 -6.11 14.63 15.96
CA ARG A 193 -6.18 15.53 14.81
C ARG A 193 -6.07 14.74 13.50
N PRO A 194 -6.87 15.05 12.47
CA PRO A 194 -6.69 14.46 11.15
C PRO A 194 -5.37 14.95 10.53
N ILE A 195 -4.59 14.01 9.99
CA ILE A 195 -3.28 14.28 9.36
C ILE A 195 -3.38 14.16 7.84
N ALA A 196 -4.08 13.16 7.35
CA ALA A 196 -4.23 12.87 5.93
C ALA A 196 -5.59 12.23 5.64
N VAL A 197 -5.86 11.97 4.37
CA VAL A 197 -7.00 11.16 3.91
C VAL A 197 -6.48 10.04 3.04
N VAL A 198 -7.10 8.87 3.15
CA VAL A 198 -6.84 7.74 2.26
C VAL A 198 -8.09 7.38 1.48
N SER A 199 -7.90 6.93 0.24
CA SER A 199 -8.95 6.36 -0.61
C SER A 199 -8.39 5.26 -1.51
N ASN A 200 -9.27 4.62 -2.28
CA ASN A 200 -8.89 3.68 -3.34
C ASN A 200 -7.93 2.56 -2.87
N VAL A 201 -8.22 1.99 -1.69
CA VAL A 201 -7.38 0.95 -1.10
C VAL A 201 -7.60 -0.37 -1.83
N MET A 202 -6.51 -0.98 -2.30
CA MET A 202 -6.51 -2.26 -3.00
C MET A 202 -5.45 -3.18 -2.41
N LEU A 203 -5.71 -4.49 -2.45
CA LEU A 203 -4.80 -5.52 -1.97
C LEU A 203 -4.59 -6.57 -3.07
N GLU A 204 -3.34 -6.76 -3.48
CA GLU A 204 -2.93 -7.87 -4.32
C GLU A 204 -2.18 -8.92 -3.50
N TYR A 205 -2.58 -10.19 -3.59
CA TYR A 205 -1.93 -11.27 -2.83
C TYR A 205 -2.05 -12.61 -3.54
N THR A 206 -1.20 -13.58 -3.15
CA THR A 206 -1.37 -14.99 -3.53
C THR A 206 -2.19 -15.70 -2.46
N PRO A 207 -3.39 -16.23 -2.74
CA PRO A 207 -4.21 -16.88 -1.73
C PRO A 207 -3.52 -18.08 -1.07
N ALA A 208 -3.72 -18.24 0.24
CA ALA A 208 -3.27 -19.44 0.94
C ALA A 208 -4.04 -20.69 0.44
N PRO A 209 -3.41 -21.88 0.45
CA PRO A 209 -4.11 -23.12 0.13
C PRO A 209 -5.30 -23.33 1.06
N PRO A 210 -6.43 -23.87 0.56
CA PRO A 210 -7.56 -24.16 1.42
C PRO A 210 -7.15 -25.13 2.55
N PRO A 211 -7.68 -24.95 3.77
CA PRO A 211 -7.35 -25.81 4.89
C PRO A 211 -7.67 -27.28 4.56
N LYS A 212 -6.77 -28.20 4.94
CA LYS A 212 -6.99 -29.64 4.72
C LYS A 212 -8.26 -30.08 5.46
N PRO A 213 -9.14 -30.89 4.84
CA PRO A 213 -10.31 -31.44 5.51
C PRO A 213 -9.92 -32.16 6.80
N LYS A 214 -10.64 -31.90 7.91
CA LYS A 214 -10.41 -32.63 9.16
C LYS A 214 -10.68 -34.13 8.92
N PRO A 215 -9.79 -35.04 9.37
CA PRO A 215 -10.05 -36.46 9.25
C PRO A 215 -11.32 -36.83 10.02
N THR A 216 -12.25 -37.49 9.35
CA THR A 216 -13.50 -37.97 9.94
C THR A 216 -13.17 -38.91 11.10
N PRO A 217 -13.77 -38.74 12.30
CA PRO A 217 -13.55 -39.67 13.39
C PRO A 217 -13.93 -41.07 12.94
N LYS A 218 -12.97 -42.01 12.93
CA LYS A 218 -13.28 -43.43 12.74
C LYS A 218 -14.21 -43.84 13.88
N LYS A 219 -15.49 -44.13 13.56
CA LYS A 219 -16.40 -44.83 14.47
C LYS A 219 -15.68 -46.09 14.93
N ARG A 220 -15.31 -46.17 16.22
CA ARG A 220 -14.90 -47.43 16.83
C ARG A 220 -16.12 -48.35 16.80
N ALA A 221 -16.06 -49.42 16.01
CA ALA A 221 -17.02 -50.51 16.11
C ALA A 221 -16.91 -51.10 17.52
N ARG A 222 -18.05 -51.28 18.18
CA ARG A 222 -18.19 -51.81 19.53
C ARG A 222 -18.69 -53.24 19.44
#